data_AF-A0A6B1G2Q8-F1
#
_entry.id   AF-A0A6B1G2Q8-F1
#
_cell.length_a   1.000
_cell.length_b   1.000
_cell.length_c   1.000
_cell.angle_alpha   90.00
_cell.angle_beta   90.00
_cell.angle_gamma   90.00
#
_symmetry.space_group_name_H-M   'P 1'
#
loop_
_entity.id
_entity.type
_entity.pdbx_description
1 polymer ?
#
loop_
_entity_poly.entity_id
_entity_poly.type
_entity_poly.pdbx_seq_one_letter_code
_entity_poly.pdbx_strand_id
1 'polypeptide(L)'
;MRVKLILKSTLVFVAAMAIAAAAVLTATTVVSAQAPTGQQGSSSEDGSVVDTATEVEIQRRFNELRREILDDRADSIGWWLSGIALLLAVLVLFVGLAAYFAFRRLRDIEEAVRRSVEQARVHAEEAARLAEEIRGYGGEADEALRSIDGTELALARSQIGEEFSRVPGRAGATAIAEARQLEGEGRLDESIERWKHIASVAEGSNDELAALAFRSIGDLSERLSRSNR
;
A
#
# COMPACT_ATOMS: atom_id res chain seq x y z
N MET A 1 -7.71 1.18 -11.17
CA MET A 1 -7.93 2.33 -10.24
C MET A 1 -8.68 1.97 -8.95
N ARG A 2 -9.58 0.95 -8.92
CA ARG A 2 -10.38 0.59 -7.73
C ARG A 2 -9.59 -0.04 -6.55
N VAL A 3 -8.43 -0.64 -6.80
CA VAL A 3 -7.61 -1.30 -5.77
C VAL A 3 -6.97 -0.30 -4.79
N LYS A 4 -6.58 0.89 -5.26
CA LYS A 4 -6.02 1.95 -4.38
C LYS A 4 -7.05 2.52 -3.40
N LEU A 5 -8.35 2.43 -3.71
CA LEU A 5 -9.41 2.93 -2.82
C LEU A 5 -9.67 1.96 -1.65
N ILE A 6 -9.63 0.65 -1.92
CA ILE A 6 -9.88 -0.38 -0.91
C ILE A 6 -8.74 -0.41 0.12
N LEU A 7 -7.48 -0.24 -0.32
CA LEU A 7 -6.32 -0.24 0.58
C LEU A 7 -6.27 0.98 1.51
N LYS A 8 -6.73 2.15 1.04
CA LYS A 8 -6.85 3.35 1.89
C LYS A 8 -7.96 3.19 2.93
N SER A 9 -9.07 2.56 2.56
CA SER A 9 -10.19 2.35 3.47
C SER A 9 -9.86 1.38 4.61
N THR A 10 -9.11 0.31 4.34
CA THR A 10 -8.72 -0.64 5.38
C THR A 10 -7.67 -0.05 6.34
N LEU A 11 -6.75 0.77 5.83
CA LEU A 11 -5.71 1.40 6.65
C LEU A 11 -6.29 2.46 7.61
N VAL A 12 -7.29 3.23 7.17
CA VAL A 12 -8.01 4.19 8.03
C VAL A 12 -8.79 3.46 9.12
N PHE A 13 -9.40 2.31 8.81
CA PHE A 13 -10.16 1.54 9.80
C PHE A 13 -9.28 0.91 10.88
N VAL A 14 -8.10 0.39 10.50
CA VAL A 14 -7.12 -0.15 11.47
C VAL A 14 -6.54 0.95 12.35
N ALA A 15 -6.22 2.12 11.78
CA ALA A 15 -5.75 3.27 12.55
C ALA A 15 -6.81 3.77 13.55
N ALA A 16 -8.08 3.85 13.13
CA ALA A 16 -9.18 4.23 14.01
C ALA A 16 -9.39 3.23 15.17
N MET A 17 -9.29 1.92 14.89
CA MET A 17 -9.37 0.90 15.95
C MET A 17 -8.19 0.95 16.93
N ALA A 18 -6.97 1.19 16.44
CA ALA A 18 -5.80 1.31 17.30
C ALA A 18 -5.90 2.52 18.26
N ILE A 19 -6.46 3.64 17.79
CA ILE A 19 -6.70 4.82 18.63
C ILE A 19 -7.80 4.55 19.66
N ALA A 20 -8.87 3.84 19.28
CA ALA A 20 -9.93 3.47 20.22
C ALA A 20 -9.44 2.49 21.31
N ALA A 21 -8.58 1.52 20.95
CA ALA A 21 -7.99 0.59 21.91
C ALA A 21 -7.03 1.30 22.90
N ALA A 22 -6.25 2.27 22.43
CA ALA A 22 -5.37 3.06 23.28
C ALA A 22 -6.14 3.94 24.29
N ALA A 23 -7.32 4.45 23.89
CA ALA A 23 -8.18 5.25 24.78
C ALA A 23 -8.84 4.42 25.90
N VAL A 24 -9.13 3.13 25.65
CA VAL A 24 -9.70 2.24 26.67
C VAL A 24 -8.65 1.83 27.72
N LEU A 25 -7.39 1.71 27.33
CA LEU A 25 -6.27 1.40 28.23
C LEU A 25 -5.84 2.59 29.11
N THR A 26 -6.03 3.83 28.66
CA THR A 26 -5.77 5.02 29.50
C THR A 26 -6.91 5.33 30.46
N ALA A 27 -8.16 4.95 30.15
CA ALA A 27 -9.28 5.13 31.05
C ALA A 27 -9.27 4.14 32.25
N THR A 28 -8.67 2.96 32.10
CA THR A 28 -8.65 1.92 33.14
C THR A 28 -7.61 2.14 34.24
N THR A 29 -6.63 3.03 34.05
CA THR A 29 -5.60 3.31 35.07
C THR A 29 -5.98 4.43 36.04
N VAL A 30 -7.05 5.19 35.79
CA VAL A 30 -7.44 6.34 36.64
C VAL A 30 -8.43 5.96 37.75
N VAL A 31 -9.06 4.78 37.71
CA VAL A 31 -10.13 4.40 38.65
C VAL A 31 -9.60 3.83 39.99
N SER A 32 -8.29 3.67 40.17
CA SER A 32 -7.74 2.96 41.33
C SER A 32 -7.18 3.83 42.48
N ALA A 33 -7.52 5.11 42.58
CA ALA A 33 -6.95 6.00 43.60
C ALA A 33 -7.98 6.92 44.29
N GLN A 34 -8.99 6.36 44.94
CA GLN A 34 -9.69 7.05 46.04
C GLN A 34 -10.04 6.05 47.15
N ALA A 35 -9.05 5.77 48.00
CA ALA A 35 -9.33 5.38 49.38
C ALA A 35 -9.64 6.68 50.15
N PRO A 36 -10.72 6.75 50.95
CA PRO A 36 -10.94 7.91 51.80
C PRO A 36 -9.87 7.90 52.90
N THR A 37 -8.86 8.76 52.76
CA THR A 37 -7.96 9.11 53.87
C THR A 37 -8.79 9.80 54.93
N GLY A 38 -9.19 9.03 55.95
CA GLY A 38 -9.71 9.55 57.21
C GLY A 38 -8.70 10.49 57.81
N GLN A 39 -8.99 11.78 57.68
CA GLN A 39 -8.20 12.86 58.23
C GLN A 39 -8.46 12.88 59.75
N GLN A 40 -7.55 12.25 60.50
CA GLN A 40 -7.45 12.42 61.95
C GLN A 40 -6.92 13.82 62.22
N GLY A 41 -7.86 14.75 62.47
CA GLY A 41 -7.60 16.09 62.97
C GLY A 41 -7.96 16.18 64.44
N SER A 42 -6.94 16.17 65.29
CA SER A 42 -6.82 16.84 66.59
C SER A 42 -8.02 16.86 67.56
N SER A 43 -7.85 16.10 68.64
CA SER A 43 -8.17 16.44 70.03
C SER A 43 -8.82 17.82 70.31
N SER A 44 -10.04 17.79 70.81
CA SER A 44 -10.47 18.65 71.91
C SER A 44 -11.29 17.78 72.86
N GLU A 45 -10.69 17.48 74.01
CA GLU A 45 -11.38 17.03 75.21
C GLU A 45 -12.41 18.10 75.59
N ASP A 46 -13.68 17.85 75.33
CA ASP A 46 -14.73 18.34 76.21
C ASP A 46 -15.92 17.37 76.17
N GLY A 47 -16.48 17.12 77.36
CA GLY A 47 -17.38 16.01 77.63
C GLY A 47 -18.67 16.08 76.82
N SER A 48 -18.80 15.18 75.85
CA SER A 48 -20.08 14.78 75.31
C SER A 48 -20.17 13.28 75.51
N VAL A 49 -21.07 12.86 76.41
CA VAL A 49 -21.68 11.54 76.40
C VAL A 49 -22.36 11.40 75.03
N VAL A 50 -21.57 11.10 74.00
CA VAL A 50 -22.08 10.62 72.73
C VAL A 50 -22.64 9.26 73.08
N ASP A 51 -23.96 9.20 73.22
CA ASP A 51 -24.70 7.99 73.57
C ASP A 51 -24.14 6.84 72.74
N THR A 52 -23.70 5.76 73.39
CA THR A 52 -23.24 4.54 72.72
C THR A 52 -24.26 4.03 71.70
N ALA A 53 -25.54 4.35 71.90
CA ALA A 53 -26.60 4.13 70.93
C ALA A 53 -26.40 4.90 69.60
N THR A 54 -25.95 6.14 69.64
CA THR A 54 -25.65 6.94 68.44
C THR A 54 -24.45 6.39 67.67
N GLU A 55 -23.43 5.88 68.37
CA GLU A 55 -22.27 5.27 67.71
C GLU A 55 -22.63 3.94 67.01
N VAL A 56 -23.48 3.12 67.63
CA VAL A 56 -23.97 1.87 67.00
C VAL A 56 -24.83 2.16 65.77
N GLU A 57 -25.67 3.20 65.80
CA GLU A 57 -26.48 3.61 64.64
C GLU A 57 -25.60 4.13 63.49
N ILE A 58 -24.55 4.91 63.81
CA ILE A 58 -23.57 5.37 62.81
C ILE A 58 -22.85 4.17 62.17
N GLN A 59 -22.41 3.19 62.96
CA GLN A 59 -21.77 1.99 62.42
C GLN A 59 -22.72 1.15 61.56
N ARG A 60 -23.99 1.04 61.95
CA ARG A 60 -25.02 0.34 61.18
C ARG A 60 -25.24 1.02 59.83
N ARG A 61 -25.44 2.33 59.82
CA ARG A 61 -25.60 3.15 58.59
C ARG A 61 -24.39 3.05 57.68
N PHE A 62 -23.19 3.07 58.25
CA PHE A 62 -21.95 2.92 57.49
C PHE A 62 -21.84 1.54 56.85
N ASN A 63 -22.22 0.48 57.57
CA ASN A 63 -22.19 -0.88 57.04
C ASN A 63 -23.25 -1.09 55.93
N GLU A 64 -24.41 -0.47 56.07
CA GLU A 64 -25.47 -0.47 55.05
C GLU A 64 -25.02 0.26 53.77
N LEU A 65 -24.48 1.48 53.89
CA LEU A 65 -23.91 2.24 52.76
C LEU A 65 -22.77 1.50 52.05
N ARG A 66 -21.90 0.83 52.82
CA ARG A 66 -20.80 0.05 52.24
C ARG A 66 -21.31 -1.14 51.45
N ARG A 67 -22.38 -1.79 51.91
CA ARG A 67 -23.00 -2.92 51.21
C ARG A 67 -23.65 -2.48 49.91
N GLU A 68 -24.38 -1.35 49.93
CA GLU A 68 -25.02 -0.77 48.74
C GLU A 68 -23.99 -0.40 47.66
N ILE A 69 -22.89 0.26 48.05
CA ILE A 69 -21.79 0.62 47.12
C ILE A 69 -21.11 -0.62 46.53
N LEU A 70 -21.01 -1.72 47.29
CA LEU A 70 -20.39 -2.96 46.80
C LEU A 70 -21.30 -3.69 45.81
N ASP A 71 -22.62 -3.67 46.01
CA ASP A 71 -23.59 -4.29 45.10
C ASP A 71 -23.66 -3.53 43.77
N ASP A 72 -23.75 -2.20 43.81
CA ASP A 72 -23.77 -1.35 42.60
C ASP A 72 -22.51 -1.54 41.74
N ARG A 73 -21.36 -1.73 42.37
CA ARG A 73 -20.10 -2.01 41.67
C ARG A 73 -20.09 -3.41 41.05
N ALA A 74 -20.65 -4.41 41.72
CA ALA A 74 -20.71 -5.77 41.19
C ALA A 74 -21.60 -5.83 39.93
N ASP A 75 -22.75 -5.18 39.96
CA ASP A 75 -23.68 -5.12 38.82
C ASP A 75 -23.08 -4.33 37.65
N SER A 76 -22.41 -3.21 37.93
CA SER A 76 -21.68 -2.44 36.93
C SER A 76 -20.59 -3.29 36.25
N ILE A 77 -19.81 -4.06 37.02
CA ILE A 77 -18.78 -4.95 36.47
C ILE A 77 -19.40 -6.02 35.56
N GLY A 78 -20.51 -6.63 35.98
CA GLY A 78 -21.23 -7.63 35.17
C GLY A 78 -21.67 -7.07 33.82
N TRP A 79 -22.23 -5.86 33.81
CA TRP A 79 -22.67 -5.21 32.58
C TRP A 79 -21.50 -4.89 31.63
N TRP A 80 -20.39 -4.35 32.15
CA TRP A 80 -19.20 -4.06 31.34
C TRP A 80 -18.54 -5.32 30.78
N LEU A 81 -18.45 -6.40 31.56
CA LEU A 81 -17.91 -7.69 31.11
C LEU A 81 -18.75 -8.29 29.97
N SER A 82 -20.07 -8.19 30.06
CA SER A 82 -20.97 -8.61 28.97
C SER A 82 -20.71 -7.81 27.68
N GLY A 83 -20.52 -6.50 27.80
CA GLY A 83 -20.16 -5.64 26.67
C GLY A 83 -18.84 -6.03 26.01
N ILE A 84 -17.80 -6.31 26.81
CA ILE A 84 -16.50 -6.76 26.31
C ILE A 84 -16.61 -8.12 25.63
N ALA A 85 -17.34 -9.07 26.22
CA ALA A 85 -17.54 -10.40 25.64
C ALA A 85 -18.25 -10.32 24.27
N LEU A 86 -19.28 -9.48 24.16
CA LEU A 86 -19.97 -9.23 22.88
C LEU A 86 -19.01 -8.65 21.84
N LEU A 87 -18.20 -7.67 22.22
CA LEU A 87 -17.22 -7.04 21.33
C LEU A 87 -16.19 -8.04 20.81
N LEU A 88 -15.67 -8.91 21.70
CA LEU A 88 -14.73 -9.96 21.31
C LEU A 88 -15.37 -10.98 20.36
N ALA A 89 -16.62 -11.39 20.62
CA ALA A 89 -17.34 -12.29 19.72
C ALA A 89 -17.50 -11.70 18.31
N VAL A 90 -17.85 -10.41 18.22
CA VAL A 90 -17.95 -9.68 16.96
C VAL A 90 -16.59 -9.58 16.26
N LEU A 91 -15.52 -9.31 17.01
CA LEU A 91 -14.17 -9.22 16.45
C LEU A 91 -13.71 -10.56 15.87
N VAL A 92 -13.93 -11.67 16.58
CA VAL A 92 -13.62 -13.02 16.08
C VAL A 92 -14.40 -13.32 14.80
N LEU A 93 -15.69 -12.94 14.74
CA LEU A 93 -16.50 -13.09 13.54
C LEU A 93 -15.91 -12.33 12.34
N PHE A 94 -15.52 -11.06 12.54
CA PHE A 94 -14.92 -10.25 11.48
C PHE A 94 -13.57 -10.80 11.01
N VAL A 95 -12.71 -11.24 11.94
CA VAL A 95 -11.42 -11.86 11.61
C VAL A 95 -11.63 -13.15 10.80
N GLY A 96 -12.59 -13.99 11.20
CA GLY A 96 -12.96 -15.19 10.45
C GLY A 96 -13.45 -14.87 9.04
N LEU A 97 -14.30 -13.85 8.89
CA LEU A 97 -14.82 -13.41 7.59
C LEU A 97 -13.68 -12.89 6.69
N ALA A 98 -12.78 -12.08 7.25
CA ALA A 98 -11.63 -11.53 6.53
C ALA A 98 -10.67 -12.64 6.08
N ALA A 99 -10.38 -13.60 6.96
CA ALA A 99 -9.56 -14.77 6.64
C ALA A 99 -10.18 -15.61 5.52
N TYR A 100 -11.49 -15.84 5.58
CA TYR A 100 -12.23 -16.55 4.53
C TYR A 100 -12.11 -15.84 3.16
N PHE A 101 -12.29 -14.52 3.12
CA PHE A 101 -12.15 -13.75 1.89
C PHE A 101 -10.72 -13.74 1.35
N ALA A 102 -9.72 -13.58 2.22
CA ALA A 102 -8.31 -13.60 1.84
C ALA A 102 -7.94 -14.97 1.23
N PHE A 103 -8.37 -16.06 1.87
CA PHE A 103 -8.10 -17.41 1.39
C PHE A 103 -8.78 -17.69 0.04
N ARG A 104 -10.01 -17.21 -0.15
CA ARG A 104 -10.70 -17.31 -1.44
C ARG A 104 -9.95 -16.57 -2.55
N ARG A 105 -9.45 -15.37 -2.27
CA ARG A 105 -8.65 -14.59 -3.24
C ARG A 105 -7.32 -15.25 -3.58
N LEU A 106 -6.66 -15.88 -2.60
CA LEU A 106 -5.42 -16.60 -2.85
C LEU A 106 -5.63 -17.77 -3.83
N ARG A 107 -6.72 -18.53 -3.68
CA ARG A 107 -7.06 -19.62 -4.61
C ARG A 107 -7.26 -19.12 -6.04
N ASP A 108 -7.99 -18.00 -6.21
CA ASP A 108 -8.21 -17.40 -7.53
C ASP A 108 -6.88 -16.96 -8.18
N ILE A 109 -5.95 -16.43 -7.38
CA ILE A 109 -4.62 -16.01 -7.84
C ILE A 109 -3.76 -17.21 -8.20
N GLU A 110 -3.79 -18.28 -7.40
CA GLU A 110 -3.02 -19.51 -7.68
C GLU A 110 -3.42 -20.12 -9.03
N GLU A 111 -4.72 -20.19 -9.33
CA GLU A 111 -5.18 -20.66 -10.64
C GLU A 111 -4.76 -19.73 -11.78
N ALA A 112 -4.81 -18.41 -11.57
CA ALA A 112 -4.37 -17.44 -12.57
C ALA A 112 -2.86 -17.53 -12.83
N VAL A 113 -2.06 -17.69 -11.76
CA VAL A 113 -0.60 -17.89 -11.86
C VAL A 113 -0.32 -19.18 -12.60
N ARG A 114 -0.99 -20.28 -12.27
CA ARG A 114 -0.81 -21.57 -12.95
C ARG A 114 -1.10 -21.48 -14.44
N ARG A 115 -2.18 -20.78 -14.82
CA ARG A 115 -2.49 -20.50 -16.24
C ARG A 115 -1.42 -19.64 -16.91
N SER A 116 -0.91 -18.61 -16.22
CA SER A 116 0.13 -17.74 -16.78
C SER A 116 1.47 -18.45 -16.97
N VAL A 117 1.82 -19.37 -16.06
CA VAL A 117 3.02 -20.20 -16.17
C VAL A 117 2.88 -21.17 -17.35
N GLU A 118 1.71 -21.78 -17.54
CA GLU A 118 1.45 -22.65 -18.69
C GLU A 118 1.58 -21.88 -20.01
N GLN A 119 1.00 -20.68 -20.10
CA GLN A 119 1.13 -19.81 -21.28
C GLN A 119 2.58 -19.37 -21.52
N ALA A 120 3.32 -19.01 -20.48
CA ALA A 120 4.73 -18.65 -20.59
C ALA A 120 5.58 -19.83 -21.10
N ARG A 121 5.25 -21.06 -20.68
CA ARG A 121 5.92 -22.27 -21.16
C ARG A 121 5.65 -22.51 -22.64
N VAL A 122 4.40 -22.38 -23.09
CA VAL A 122 4.04 -22.49 -24.52
C VAL A 122 4.81 -21.46 -25.35
N HIS A 123 4.86 -20.20 -24.91
CA HIS A 123 5.62 -19.16 -25.61
C HIS A 123 7.13 -19.41 -25.60
N ALA A 124 7.68 -19.99 -24.54
CA ALA A 124 9.09 -20.38 -24.49
C ALA A 124 9.40 -21.52 -25.47
N GLU A 125 8.50 -22.50 -25.62
CA GLU A 125 8.62 -23.59 -26.59
C GLU A 125 8.49 -23.07 -28.04
N GLU A 126 7.55 -22.15 -28.29
CA GLU A 126 7.42 -21.47 -29.59
C GLU A 126 8.67 -20.65 -29.93
N ALA A 127 9.21 -19.90 -28.97
CA ALA A 127 10.43 -19.13 -29.15
C ALA A 127 11.65 -20.03 -29.41
N ALA A 128 11.74 -21.18 -28.72
CA ALA A 128 12.80 -22.17 -28.97
C ALA A 128 12.70 -22.75 -30.39
N ARG A 129 11.48 -23.08 -30.84
CA ARG A 129 11.24 -23.58 -32.19
C ARG A 129 11.60 -22.55 -33.26
N LEU A 130 11.21 -21.28 -33.08
CA LEU A 130 11.57 -20.19 -33.98
C LEU A 130 13.08 -19.93 -33.99
N ALA A 131 13.75 -20.03 -32.84
CA ALA A 131 15.20 -19.90 -32.78
C ALA A 131 15.91 -21.04 -33.54
N GLU A 132 15.39 -22.26 -33.48
CA GLU A 132 15.91 -23.41 -34.22
C GLU A 132 15.66 -23.26 -35.73
N GLU A 133 14.50 -22.76 -36.13
CA GLU A 133 14.17 -22.43 -37.52
C GLU A 133 15.09 -21.32 -38.08
N ILE A 134 15.32 -20.24 -37.33
CA ILE A 134 16.27 -19.19 -37.70
C ILE A 134 17.69 -19.75 -37.81
N ARG A 135 18.08 -20.69 -36.95
CA ARG A 135 19.39 -21.34 -37.02
C ARG A 135 19.52 -22.23 -38.25
N GLY A 136 18.44 -22.89 -38.65
CA GLY A 136 18.34 -23.64 -39.91
C GLY A 136 18.55 -22.73 -41.13
N TYR A 137 17.79 -21.64 -41.23
CA TYR A 137 17.94 -20.66 -42.31
C TYR A 137 19.28 -19.92 -42.27
N GLY A 138 19.84 -19.67 -41.09
CA GLY A 138 21.15 -19.04 -40.92
C GLY A 138 22.28 -19.89 -41.51
N GLY A 139 22.17 -21.22 -41.50
CA GLY A 139 23.14 -22.09 -42.17
C GLY A 139 23.12 -21.94 -43.69
N GLU A 140 21.94 -21.85 -44.30
CA GLU A 140 21.77 -21.65 -45.74
C GLU A 140 22.10 -20.21 -46.19
N ALA A 141 21.76 -19.23 -45.36
CA ALA A 141 22.04 -17.82 -45.64
C ALA A 141 23.53 -17.47 -45.51
N ASP A 142 24.27 -18.10 -44.60
CA ASP A 142 25.72 -17.90 -44.47
C ASP A 142 26.49 -18.55 -45.64
N GLU A 143 25.94 -19.63 -46.22
CA GLU A 143 26.44 -20.24 -47.46
C GLU A 143 26.12 -19.39 -48.70
N ALA A 144 24.91 -18.81 -48.77
CA ALA A 144 24.55 -17.83 -49.80
C ALA A 144 25.39 -16.54 -49.69
N LEU A 145 25.64 -16.02 -48.47
CA LEU A 145 26.46 -14.82 -48.24
C LEU A 145 27.94 -15.02 -48.58
N ARG A 146 28.49 -16.23 -48.41
CA ARG A 146 29.85 -16.55 -48.90
C ARG A 146 29.97 -16.54 -50.43
N SER A 147 28.86 -16.68 -51.15
CA SER A 147 28.83 -16.66 -52.61
C SER A 147 28.62 -15.27 -53.21
N ILE A 148 28.25 -14.27 -52.40
CA ILE A 148 27.99 -12.89 -52.85
C ILE A 148 29.26 -12.06 -52.72
N ASP A 149 29.71 -11.50 -53.85
CA ASP A 149 30.93 -10.71 -53.96
C ASP A 149 30.80 -9.38 -53.17
N GLY A 150 31.88 -8.95 -52.50
CA GLY A 150 31.86 -7.87 -51.50
C GLY A 150 31.43 -6.50 -52.01
N THR A 151 31.36 -6.33 -53.33
CA THR A 151 30.91 -5.14 -54.06
C THR A 151 29.39 -5.01 -54.16
N GLU A 152 28.62 -6.11 -54.25
CA GLU A 152 27.15 -6.06 -54.24
C GLU A 152 26.59 -5.78 -52.84
N LEU A 153 27.27 -6.29 -51.80
CA LEU A 153 26.90 -6.08 -50.40
C LEU A 153 27.01 -4.60 -49.96
N ALA A 154 27.96 -3.86 -50.56
CA ALA A 154 28.12 -2.43 -50.33
C ALA A 154 26.98 -1.60 -50.96
N LEU A 155 26.46 -2.04 -52.11
CA LEU A 155 25.33 -1.42 -52.82
C LEU A 155 23.99 -1.70 -52.13
N ALA A 156 23.80 -2.92 -51.61
CA ALA A 156 22.63 -3.25 -50.79
C ALA A 156 22.62 -2.46 -49.47
N ARG A 157 23.78 -2.26 -48.84
CA ARG A 157 23.91 -1.50 -47.59
C ARG A 157 23.58 -0.01 -47.75
N SER A 158 23.85 0.58 -48.91
CA SER A 158 23.48 1.98 -49.19
C SER A 158 21.99 2.14 -49.49
N GLN A 159 21.36 1.21 -50.22
CA GLN A 159 19.91 1.22 -50.45
C GLN A 159 19.10 0.98 -49.17
N ILE A 160 19.57 0.08 -48.30
CA ILE A 160 18.95 -0.18 -46.99
C ILE A 160 19.04 1.07 -46.08
N GLY A 161 20.06 1.92 -46.23
CA GLY A 161 20.17 3.16 -45.46
C GLY A 161 19.07 4.19 -45.76
N GLU A 162 18.54 4.23 -46.99
CA GLU A 162 17.50 5.18 -47.40
C GLU A 162 16.07 4.67 -47.14
N GLU A 163 15.81 3.36 -47.18
CA GLU A 163 14.48 2.82 -46.83
C GLU A 163 14.23 2.72 -45.31
N PHE A 164 15.28 2.75 -44.49
CA PHE A 164 15.19 2.62 -43.03
C PHE A 164 14.63 3.85 -42.29
N SER A 165 14.39 4.97 -42.97
CA SER A 165 13.78 6.17 -42.39
C SER A 165 12.25 6.15 -42.34
N ARG A 166 11.59 5.08 -42.82
CA ARG A 166 10.11 5.00 -42.90
C ARG A 166 9.42 4.15 -41.83
N VAL A 167 10.14 3.54 -40.89
CA VAL A 167 9.52 2.71 -39.83
C VAL A 167 9.15 3.57 -38.61
N PRO A 168 7.86 3.81 -38.32
CA PRO A 168 7.41 4.78 -37.30
C PRO A 168 7.79 4.43 -35.84
N GLY A 169 8.28 3.21 -35.57
CA GLY A 169 8.65 2.78 -34.22
C GLY A 169 10.08 3.09 -33.77
N ARG A 170 11.04 3.21 -34.70
CA ARG A 170 12.47 3.32 -34.34
C ARG A 170 12.91 4.77 -34.07
N ALA A 171 12.28 5.75 -34.73
CA ALA A 171 12.51 7.16 -34.46
C ALA A 171 12.15 7.55 -33.01
N GLY A 172 11.11 6.94 -32.45
CA GLY A 172 10.73 7.12 -31.05
C GLY A 172 11.81 6.64 -30.08
N ALA A 173 12.44 5.49 -30.35
CA ALA A 173 13.46 4.93 -29.47
C ALA A 173 14.71 5.82 -29.37
N THR A 174 15.18 6.36 -30.50
CA THR A 174 16.33 7.29 -30.50
C THR A 174 15.98 8.60 -29.80
N ALA A 175 14.79 9.16 -30.04
CA ALA A 175 14.36 10.38 -29.37
C ALA A 175 14.22 10.19 -27.85
N ILE A 176 13.72 9.04 -27.39
CA ILE A 176 13.69 8.68 -25.97
C ILE A 176 15.09 8.61 -25.39
N ALA A 177 16.03 7.96 -26.09
CA ALA A 177 17.41 7.84 -25.62
C ALA A 177 18.08 9.20 -25.45
N GLU A 178 17.91 10.11 -26.41
CA GLU A 178 18.40 11.50 -26.32
C GLU A 178 17.78 12.26 -25.14
N ALA A 179 16.47 12.16 -24.95
CA ALA A 179 15.78 12.83 -23.85
C ALA A 179 16.27 12.33 -22.47
N ARG A 180 16.57 11.03 -22.35
CA ARG A 180 17.16 10.41 -21.15
C ARG A 180 18.62 10.79 -20.93
N GLN A 181 19.39 10.96 -22.00
CA GLN A 181 20.75 11.42 -21.89
C GLN A 181 20.81 12.85 -21.30
N LEU A 182 19.97 13.76 -21.80
CA LEU A 182 19.86 15.13 -21.28
C LEU A 182 19.44 15.16 -19.80
N GLU A 183 18.56 14.23 -19.38
CA GLU A 183 18.20 14.04 -17.98
C GLU A 183 19.41 13.64 -17.12
N GLY A 184 20.25 12.72 -17.62
CA GLY A 184 21.48 12.29 -16.94
C GLY A 184 22.53 13.39 -16.85
N GLU A 185 22.57 14.30 -17.82
CA GLU A 185 23.45 15.48 -17.84
C GLU A 185 22.95 16.63 -16.93
N GLY A 186 21.78 16.50 -16.31
CA GLY A 186 21.18 17.54 -15.47
C GLY A 186 20.57 18.71 -16.25
N ARG A 187 20.49 18.61 -17.58
CA ARG A 187 19.91 19.62 -18.48
C ARG A 187 18.40 19.44 -18.55
N LEU A 188 17.73 19.69 -17.42
CA LEU A 188 16.31 19.38 -17.24
C LEU A 188 15.40 20.16 -18.20
N ASP A 189 15.69 21.44 -18.47
CA ASP A 189 14.90 22.27 -19.38
C ASP A 189 14.89 21.70 -20.81
N GLU A 190 16.05 21.32 -21.32
CA GLU A 190 16.20 20.75 -22.67
C GLU A 190 15.58 19.35 -22.77
N SER A 191 15.71 18.54 -21.70
CA SER A 191 15.05 17.24 -21.63
C SER A 191 13.51 17.41 -21.69
N ILE A 192 12.95 18.39 -21.00
CA ILE A 192 11.51 18.70 -21.04
C ILE A 192 11.07 19.11 -22.46
N GLU A 193 11.83 19.97 -23.14
CA GLU A 193 11.52 20.33 -24.53
C GLU A 193 11.56 19.12 -25.46
N ARG A 194 12.55 18.23 -25.30
CA ARG A 194 12.65 17.00 -26.09
C ARG A 194 11.45 16.09 -25.85
N TRP A 195 11.02 15.92 -24.60
CA TRP A 195 9.82 15.15 -24.27
C TRP A 195 8.54 15.78 -24.83
N LYS A 196 8.42 17.11 -24.86
CA LYS A 196 7.28 17.79 -25.52
C LYS A 196 7.22 17.49 -27.01
N HIS A 197 8.37 17.50 -27.69
CA HIS A 197 8.44 17.13 -29.10
C HIS A 197 8.08 15.65 -29.34
N ILE A 198 8.48 14.74 -28.44
CA ILE A 198 8.08 13.33 -28.53
C ILE A 198 6.58 13.19 -28.36
N ALA A 199 5.99 13.89 -27.38
CA ALA A 199 4.56 13.87 -27.12
C ALA A 199 3.77 14.37 -28.35
N SER A 200 4.16 15.51 -28.95
CA SER A 200 3.45 16.08 -30.09
C SER A 200 3.53 15.22 -31.35
N VAL A 201 4.64 14.51 -31.57
CA VAL A 201 4.77 13.57 -32.70
C VAL A 201 4.00 12.27 -32.45
N ALA A 202 3.96 11.81 -31.19
CA ALA A 202 3.27 10.58 -30.80
C ALA A 202 1.75 10.75 -30.69
N GLU A 203 1.26 11.97 -30.45
CA GLU A 203 -0.16 12.26 -30.31
C GLU A 203 -0.94 11.86 -31.57
N GLY A 204 -1.91 10.95 -31.42
CA GLY A 204 -2.72 10.42 -32.52
C GLY A 204 -2.09 9.27 -33.31
N SER A 205 -0.80 8.96 -33.12
CA SER A 205 -0.13 7.82 -33.76
C SER A 205 0.27 6.71 -32.78
N ASN A 206 0.65 7.06 -31.55
CA ASN A 206 1.06 6.16 -30.50
C ASN A 206 0.73 6.74 -29.11
N ASP A 207 -0.49 6.47 -28.64
CA ASP A 207 -1.01 7.01 -27.37
C ASP A 207 -0.18 6.58 -26.15
N GLU A 208 0.44 5.40 -26.17
CA GLU A 208 1.30 4.92 -25.09
C GLU A 208 2.58 5.75 -24.99
N LEU A 209 3.20 6.06 -26.13
CA LEU A 209 4.39 6.90 -26.19
C LEU A 209 4.07 8.35 -25.79
N ALA A 210 2.93 8.89 -26.21
CA ALA A 210 2.46 10.21 -25.80
C ALA A 210 2.22 10.27 -24.28
N ALA A 211 1.54 9.27 -23.71
CA ALA A 211 1.30 9.17 -22.27
C ALA A 211 2.61 9.07 -21.46
N LEU A 212 3.58 8.30 -21.96
CA LEU A 212 4.92 8.20 -21.36
C LEU A 212 5.63 9.56 -21.38
N ALA A 213 5.59 10.26 -22.51
CA ALA A 213 6.20 11.58 -22.65
C ALA A 213 5.57 12.61 -21.70
N PHE A 214 4.25 12.67 -21.59
CA PHE A 214 3.56 13.56 -20.64
C PHE A 214 3.91 13.27 -19.19
N ARG A 215 4.03 11.99 -18.82
CA ARG A 215 4.47 11.60 -17.48
C ARG A 215 5.89 12.08 -17.20
N SER A 216 6.82 11.84 -18.12
CA SER A 216 8.22 12.28 -18.00
C SER A 216 8.34 13.80 -17.88
N ILE A 217 7.53 14.56 -18.62
CA ILE A 217 7.47 16.04 -18.48
C ILE A 217 7.07 16.44 -17.06
N GLY A 218 6.05 15.80 -16.49
CA GLY A 218 5.59 16.07 -15.13
C GLY A 218 6.67 15.80 -14.08
N ASP A 219 7.29 14.62 -14.15
CA ASP A 219 8.36 14.22 -13.22
C ASP A 219 9.58 15.16 -13.30
N LEU A 220 9.98 15.57 -14.52
CA LEU A 220 11.09 16.49 -14.73
C LEU A 220 10.76 17.92 -14.29
N SER A 221 9.54 18.39 -14.52
CA SER A 221 9.09 19.73 -14.10
C SER A 221 9.11 19.88 -12.58
N GLU A 222 8.71 18.83 -11.85
CA GLU A 222 8.79 18.82 -10.40
C GLU A 222 10.24 18.86 -9.90
N ARG A 223 11.14 18.08 -10.53
CA ARG A 223 12.58 18.10 -10.21
C ARG A 223 13.21 19.47 -10.47
N LEU A 224 12.90 20.09 -11.61
CA LEU A 224 13.37 21.43 -11.95
C LEU A 224 12.87 22.47 -10.92
N SER A 225 11.59 22.42 -10.55
CA SER A 225 11.04 23.33 -9.52
C SER A 225 11.71 23.16 -8.16
N ARG A 226 12.14 21.94 -7.79
CA ARG A 226 12.87 21.70 -6.54
C ARG A 226 14.32 22.17 -6.63
N SER A 227 14.95 22.08 -7.80
CA SER A 227 16.33 22.56 -8.02
C SER A 227 16.46 24.08 -7.95
N ASN A 228 15.37 24.80 -8.24
CA ASN A 228 15.34 26.27 -8.22
C ASN A 228 14.95 26.87 -6.85
N ARG A 229 14.69 26.04 -5.83
CA ARG A 229 14.46 26.48 -4.44
C ARG A 229 15.73 26.34 -3.63
#